data_AF-A0A0L1C842-F1
#
_entry.id   AF-A0A0L1C842-F1
#
_cell.length_a   1.000
_cell.length_b   1.000
_cell.length_c   1.000
_cell.angle_alpha   90.00
_cell.angle_beta   90.00
_cell.angle_gamma   90.00
#
_symmetry.space_group_name_H-M   'P 1'
#
loop_
_entity.id
_entity.type
_entity.pdbx_description
1 polymer ?
#
loop_
_entity_poly.entity_id
_entity_poly.type
_entity_poly.pdbx_seq_one_letter_code
_entity_poly.pdbx_strand_id
1 'polypeptide(L)'
;MELKWTSKALSDLARLYDFLVLASKPAAARTVQSLTQAPVILLTHPRMGEQLFQFEPREVRRIFAGEYEMGSDAQWNENSR
;
A
#
# COMPACT_ATOMS: atom_id res chain seq x y z
N MET A 1 -5.00 -15.17 -1.90
CA MET A 1 -4.79 -13.93 -1.13
C MET A 1 -5.44 -12.79 -1.89
N GLU A 2 -6.08 -11.85 -1.20
CA GLU A 2 -6.79 -10.72 -1.81
C GLU A 2 -6.21 -9.43 -1.22
N LEU A 3 -5.92 -8.44 -2.07
CA LEU A 3 -5.45 -7.12 -1.63
C LEU A 3 -6.67 -6.24 -1.34
N LYS A 4 -6.79 -5.77 -0.10
CA LYS A 4 -7.88 -4.85 0.32
C LYS A 4 -7.29 -3.52 0.76
N TRP A 5 -7.81 -2.45 0.19
CA TRP A 5 -7.49 -1.10 0.61
C TRP A 5 -8.39 -0.67 1.75
N THR A 6 -7.81 -0.08 2.79
CA THR A 6 -8.61 0.59 3.82
C THR A 6 -9.16 1.91 3.28
N SER A 7 -10.31 2.36 3.79
CA SER A 7 -10.86 3.68 3.43
C SER A 7 -9.88 4.82 3.74
N LYS A 8 -9.03 4.66 4.77
CA LYS A 8 -7.97 5.61 5.10
C LYS A 8 -6.89 5.65 4.01
N ALA A 9 -6.41 4.49 3.56
CA ALA A 9 -5.41 4.43 2.49
C ALA A 9 -5.95 5.02 1.17
N LEU A 10 -7.23 4.78 0.84
CA LEU A 10 -7.88 5.40 -0.31
C LEU A 10 -7.97 6.93 -0.17
N SER A 11 -8.29 7.43 1.03
CA SER A 11 -8.29 8.87 1.32
C SER A 11 -6.88 9.48 1.22
N ASP A 12 -5.86 8.75 1.64
CA ASP A 12 -4.46 9.19 1.54
C ASP A 12 -4.03 9.35 0.07
N LEU A 13 -4.39 8.40 -0.80
CA LEU A 13 -4.17 8.50 -2.25
C LEU A 13 -4.89 9.69 -2.89
N ALA A 14 -6.14 9.95 -2.49
CA ALA A 14 -6.91 11.09 -2.98
C ALA A 14 -6.26 12.42 -2.57
N ARG A 15 -5.88 12.56 -1.30
CA ARG A 15 -5.18 13.78 -0.80
C ARG A 15 -3.85 14.00 -1.49
N LEU A 16 -3.10 12.93 -1.79
CA LEU A 16 -1.86 13.03 -2.56
C LEU A 16 -2.11 13.51 -3.99
N TYR A 17 -3.15 12.99 -4.66
CA TYR A 17 -3.52 13.46 -5.99
C TYR A 17 -3.85 14.95 -6.00
N ASP A 18 -4.73 15.38 -5.09
CA ASP A 18 -5.18 16.77 -4.97
C ASP A 18 -4.02 17.72 -4.66
N PHE A 19 -3.02 17.26 -3.92
CA PHE A 19 -1.80 18.04 -3.69
C PHE A 19 -0.94 18.17 -4.96
N LEU A 20 -0.68 17.05 -5.64
CA LEU A 20 0.22 17.03 -6.81
C LEU A 20 -0.39 17.69 -8.05
N VAL A 21 -1.73 17.68 -8.19
CA VAL A 21 -2.41 18.25 -9.36
C VAL A 21 -2.19 19.77 -9.46
N LEU A 22 -1.93 20.44 -8.33
CA LEU A 22 -1.59 21.87 -8.28
C LEU A 22 -0.28 22.17 -9.02
N ALA A 23 0.63 21.21 -9.07
CA ALA A 23 1.92 21.33 -9.78
C ALA A 23 1.87 20.72 -11.18
N SER A 24 1.33 19.49 -11.31
CA SER A 24 1.28 18.78 -12.60
C SER A 24 0.26 17.63 -12.56
N LYS A 25 -0.82 17.78 -13.32
CA LYS A 25 -1.86 16.75 -13.47
C LYS A 25 -1.33 15.41 -14.02
N PRO A 26 -0.47 15.37 -15.06
CA PRO A 26 0.11 14.11 -15.52
C PRO A 26 1.00 13.44 -14.46
N ALA A 27 1.76 14.22 -13.68
CA ALA A 27 2.59 13.67 -12.62
C ALA A 27 1.74 13.07 -11.49
N ALA A 28 0.70 13.78 -11.05
CA ALA A 28 -0.25 13.31 -10.04
C ALA A 28 -0.87 11.95 -10.42
N ALA A 29 -1.35 11.84 -11.67
CA ALA A 29 -1.94 10.60 -12.17
C ALA A 29 -0.94 9.44 -12.18
N ARG A 30 0.30 9.67 -12.66
CA ARG A 30 1.36 8.65 -12.68
C ARG A 30 1.74 8.21 -11.27
N THR A 31 1.88 9.14 -10.33
CA THR A 31 2.21 8.81 -8.94
C THR A 31 1.14 7.92 -8.31
N VAL A 32 -0.15 8.29 -8.41
CA VAL A 32 -1.23 7.46 -7.86
C VAL A 32 -1.29 6.08 -8.53
N GLN A 33 -1.13 6.02 -9.85
CA GLN A 33 -1.08 4.73 -10.56
C GLN A 33 0.05 3.85 -10.04
N SER A 34 1.27 4.36 -9.95
CA SER A 34 2.41 3.61 -9.41
C SER A 34 2.14 3.10 -8.00
N LEU A 35 1.56 3.92 -7.12
CA LEU A 35 1.21 3.52 -5.75
C LEU A 35 0.12 2.46 -5.69
N THR A 36 -0.86 2.50 -6.60
CA THR A 36 -1.90 1.46 -6.67
C THR A 36 -1.39 0.14 -7.22
N GLN A 37 -0.34 0.16 -8.06
CA GLN A 37 0.25 -1.05 -8.66
C GLN A 37 1.32 -1.69 -7.77
N ALA A 38 2.06 -0.90 -7.00
CA ALA A 38 3.13 -1.41 -6.12
C ALA A 38 2.72 -2.59 -5.22
N PRO A 39 1.58 -2.56 -4.48
CA PRO A 39 1.21 -3.66 -3.58
C PRO A 39 0.72 -4.92 -4.31
N VAL A 40 0.54 -4.91 -5.63
CA VAL A 40 0.13 -6.11 -6.39
C VAL A 40 1.16 -7.24 -6.24
N ILE A 41 2.45 -6.90 -6.09
CA ILE A 41 3.52 -7.89 -5.86
C ILE A 41 3.33 -8.67 -4.56
N LEU A 42 2.62 -8.11 -3.56
CA LEU A 42 2.36 -8.79 -2.29
C LEU A 42 1.42 -9.98 -2.46
N LEU A 43 0.63 -10.03 -3.54
CA LEU A 43 -0.21 -11.19 -3.83
C LEU A 43 0.61 -12.45 -4.13
N THR A 44 1.82 -12.29 -4.69
CA THR A 44 2.74 -13.39 -5.01
C THR A 44 3.91 -13.49 -4.03
N HIS A 45 4.28 -12.40 -3.38
CA HIS A 45 5.36 -12.32 -2.40
C HIS A 45 4.87 -11.63 -1.11
N PRO A 46 3.99 -12.28 -0.33
CA PRO A 46 3.32 -11.65 0.82
C PRO A 46 4.26 -11.21 1.93
N ARG A 47 5.48 -11.77 1.98
CA ARG A 47 6.50 -11.43 2.97
C ARG A 47 7.51 -10.38 2.51
N MET A 48 7.26 -9.74 1.36
CA MET A 48 8.09 -8.64 0.88
C MET A 48 7.89 -7.40 1.76
N GLY A 49 8.97 -6.65 1.99
CA GLY A 49 8.97 -5.49 2.87
C GLY A 49 9.29 -5.82 4.32
N GLU A 50 9.46 -4.76 5.12
CA GLU A 50 9.80 -4.86 6.54
C GLU A 50 8.54 -5.12 7.37
N GLN A 51 8.59 -6.11 8.26
CA GLN A 51 7.53 -6.32 9.23
C GLN A 51 7.65 -5.33 10.39
N LEU A 52 6.55 -4.65 10.70
CA LEU A 52 6.44 -3.70 11.78
C LEU A 52 5.84 -4.38 13.03
N PHE A 53 6.70 -4.96 13.87
CA PHE A 53 6.30 -5.74 15.06
C PHE A 53 5.46 -4.95 16.09
N GLN A 54 5.53 -3.63 16.08
CA GLN A 54 4.70 -2.77 16.95
C GLN A 54 3.18 -2.91 16.71
N PHE A 55 2.76 -3.52 15.61
CA PHE A 55 1.35 -3.76 15.29
C PHE A 55 0.86 -5.17 15.63
N GLU A 56 1.69 -5.99 16.30
CA GLU A 56 1.30 -7.32 16.75
C GLU A 56 -0.03 -7.30 17.54
N PRO A 57 -0.87 -8.34 17.38
CA PRO A 57 -0.61 -9.57 16.62
C PRO A 57 -0.84 -9.46 15.11
N ARG A 58 -1.13 -8.27 14.56
CA ARG A 58 -1.34 -8.08 13.12
C ARG A 58 -0.01 -8.05 12.38
N GLU A 59 0.07 -8.75 11.26
CA GLU A 59 1.25 -8.74 10.40
C GLU A 59 1.21 -7.51 9.49
N VAL A 60 1.66 -6.37 10.03
CA VAL A 60 1.79 -5.14 9.25
C VAL A 60 3.16 -5.08 8.60
N ARG A 61 3.20 -4.82 7.30
CA ARG A 61 4.41 -4.70 6.49
C ARG A 61 4.52 -3.33 5.85
N ARG A 62 5.74 -2.79 5.87
CA ARG A 62 6.16 -1.58 5.18
C ARG A 62 6.80 -1.91 3.84
N ILE A 63 6.27 -1.32 2.77
CA ILE A 63 6.88 -1.34 1.43
C ILE A 63 7.12 0.09 0.94
N PHE A 64 8.13 0.24 0.09
CA PHE A 64 8.44 1.52 -0.56
C PHE A 64 8.08 1.45 -2.04
N ALA A 65 7.41 2.50 -2.52
CA ALA A 65 7.03 2.69 -3.91
C ALA A 65 7.52 4.06 -4.38
N GLY A 66 8.76 4.11 -4.85
CA GLY A 66 9.49 5.38 -5.03
C GLY A 66 9.71 6.06 -3.67
N GLU A 67 9.39 7.34 -3.59
CA GLU A 67 9.55 8.16 -2.37
C GLU A 67 8.42 7.98 -1.34
N TYR A 68 7.48 7.06 -1.58
CA TYR A 68 6.31 6.89 -0.74
C TYR A 68 6.38 5.58 0.03
N GLU A 69 6.09 5.67 1.32
CA GLU A 69 5.91 4.53 2.21
C GLU A 69 4.46 4.05 2.16
N MET A 70 4.25 2.73 2.07
CA MET A 70 2.93 2.12 2.16
C MET A 70 2.91 1.05 3.25
N GLY A 71 1.91 1.14 4.13
CA GLY A 71 1.60 0.10 5.12
C GLY A 71 0.56 -0.88 4.57
N SER A 72 0.84 -2.18 4.70
CA SER A 72 -0.08 -3.26 4.36
C SER A 72 -0.31 -4.13 5.59
N ASP A 73 -1.56 -4.55 5.84
CA ASP A 73 -1.91 -5.49 6.91
C ASP A 73 -2.25 -6.84 6.26
N ALA A 74 -1.46 -7.87 6.54
CA ALA A 74 -1.70 -9.22 6.07
C ALA A 74 -2.48 -10.00 7.14
N GLN A 75 -3.79 -10.20 6.90
CA GLN A 75 -4.58 -11.12 7.70
C GLN A 75 -4.42 -12.53 7.13
N TRP A 76 -3.73 -13.41 7.86
CA TRP A 76 -3.64 -14.83 7.54
C TRP A 76 -4.88 -15.55 8.05
N ASN A 77 -5.66 -16.15 7.14
CA ASN A 77 -6.68 -17.11 7.53
C ASN A 77 -5.99 -18.45 7.81
N GLU A 78 -6.07 -18.95 9.03
CA GLU A 78 -5.45 -20.23 9.48
C GLU A 78 -5.96 -21.49 8.76
N ASN A 79 -6.86 -21.37 7.79
CA ASN A 79 -7.52 -22.51 7.14
C ASN A 79 -6.80 -23.04 5.88
N SER A 80 -5.48 -22.82 5.78
CA SER A 80 -4.65 -23.31 4.66
C SER A 80 -3.49 -24.20 5.14
N ARG A 81 -3.79 -25.17 6.01
CA ARG A 81 -2.92 -26.33 6.28
C ARG A 81 -3.65 -27.61 5.91
#